data_AF-A0AAD5VI46-F1
#
_entry.id   AF-A0AAD5VI46-F1
#
_cell.length_a   1.000
_cell.length_b   1.000
_cell.length_c   1.000
_cell.angle_alpha   90.00
_cell.angle_beta   90.00
_cell.angle_gamma   90.00
#
_symmetry.space_group_name_H-M   'P 1'
#
loop_
_entity.id
_entity.type
_entity.pdbx_description
1 polymer ?
#
loop_
_entity_poly.entity_id
_entity_poly.type
_entity_poly.pdbx_seq_one_letter_code
_entity_poly.pdbx_strand_id
1 'polypeptide(L)'
;MDSHSQEADVSSESTATYVHTSPRSSSPISTSASLDPSILVLPNEIYPSSPTYTLRYSHDRKRDDKSSLYPIQPGRVIFKDEGLPPGWLKCIHPEGLPFFYRLPSSECPMRVLTDEWLYNQETASHISNFLNEILRAIADFNATIHPNSDLVLELQLDRGIWKCGYYFVHHPSKCVYWLEEVNLEYLSKEFEEEVRGDVAHSQVETCMELEYWVFWDCFPNLQEATPDVYDYTMSAIMAAITGRFMRYIVSDRLRNYYGAYGARISRTQTVLKIEPEGRSKFFWLFSPFLFFIPNAQLERVEPLLADRHVIVIYWTKFFGELHEEWNQTMTLVQQAAIMLAANCAFLAIPIFQPDDDSPHNLANHSTPAQIASYFSLVSSLYGFILSMVMYRQQKVRSPDTPKKIIDYVYNNTQSGPRHRLQHLVLIWSLPACPFLVAVSASLLSSLVFYYTIRFGSGKNWRALWTKRAKRVVLRFKSKFQSSSSGASKASESISEGSGSEGSIIKIEICVK
;
A
#
# COMPACT_ATOMS: atom_id res chain seq x y z
N MET A 1 -33.52 19.72 -5.55
CA MET A 1 -33.13 18.56 -4.74
C MET A 1 -31.67 18.82 -4.43
N ASP A 2 -31.48 19.67 -3.43
CA ASP A 2 -30.35 20.58 -3.38
C ASP A 2 -29.23 19.99 -2.53
N SER A 3 -28.07 19.97 -3.18
CA SER A 3 -26.72 20.11 -2.65
C SER A 3 -26.56 20.41 -1.16
N HIS A 4 -25.67 19.66 -0.50
CA HIS A 4 -24.42 20.26 0.00
C HIS A 4 -23.35 19.19 0.24
N SER A 5 -22.25 19.34 -0.50
CA SER A 5 -20.95 18.71 -0.27
C SER A 5 -20.17 19.52 0.76
N GLN A 6 -19.36 18.86 1.60
CA GLN A 6 -18.18 19.50 2.18
C GLN A 6 -17.02 18.50 2.31
N GLU A 7 -15.89 18.92 1.76
CA GLU A 7 -14.56 18.35 1.82
C GLU A 7 -14.04 18.29 3.25
N ALA A 8 -13.26 17.24 3.57
CA ALA A 8 -12.44 17.20 4.78
C ALA A 8 -10.97 17.08 4.38
N ASP A 9 -10.23 18.07 4.85
CA ASP A 9 -8.81 18.35 4.69
C ASP A 9 -7.92 17.31 5.39
N VAL A 10 -6.76 17.04 4.78
CA VAL A 10 -5.68 16.23 5.37
C VAL A 10 -4.60 17.17 5.85
N SER A 11 -4.55 17.44 7.16
CA SER A 11 -3.30 17.76 7.88
C SER A 11 -3.57 17.93 9.38
N SER A 12 -3.05 17.01 10.19
CA SER A 12 -2.29 17.29 11.42
C SER A 12 -2.10 15.99 12.19
N GLU A 13 -0.84 15.57 12.33
CA GLU A 13 -0.41 14.65 13.38
C GLU A 13 -0.84 15.25 14.72
N SER A 14 -1.75 14.60 15.42
CA SER A 14 -2.04 14.89 16.82
C SER A 14 -1.64 13.68 17.66
N THR A 15 -0.67 13.94 18.53
CA THR A 15 -0.23 13.09 19.63
C THR A 15 -1.44 12.80 20.50
N ALA A 16 -2.04 11.62 20.34
CA ALA A 16 -3.16 11.18 21.16
C ALA A 16 -2.64 10.74 22.53
N THR A 17 -2.64 11.68 23.47
CA THR A 17 -2.53 11.38 24.91
C THR A 17 -3.78 10.60 25.30
N TYR A 18 -3.64 9.28 25.49
CA TYR A 18 -4.71 8.42 25.99
C TYR A 18 -5.02 8.79 27.44
N VAL A 19 -6.08 9.57 27.64
CA VAL A 19 -6.67 9.83 28.94
C VAL A 19 -7.57 8.64 29.27
N HIS A 20 -7.14 7.81 30.24
CA HIS A 20 -8.02 6.82 30.87
C HIS A 20 -9.22 7.52 31.48
N THR A 21 -10.38 7.44 30.82
CA THR A 21 -11.66 7.79 31.42
C THR A 21 -12.15 6.61 32.25
N SER A 22 -12.04 6.72 33.57
CA SER A 22 -12.71 5.82 34.53
C SER A 22 -14.23 5.75 34.26
N PRO A 23 -14.88 4.60 34.49
CA PRO A 23 -16.31 4.48 34.28
C PRO A 23 -17.12 5.39 35.23
N ARG A 24 -18.19 5.90 34.65
CA ARG A 24 -19.18 6.84 35.16
C ARG A 24 -19.74 6.40 36.52
N SER A 25 -19.65 7.28 37.53
CA SER A 25 -20.29 7.09 38.83
C SER A 25 -21.80 6.83 38.66
N SER A 26 -22.27 5.66 39.05
CA SER A 26 -23.67 5.45 39.44
C SER A 26 -23.92 6.13 40.79
N SER A 27 -25.04 6.84 40.88
CA SER A 27 -25.52 7.57 42.06
C SER A 27 -25.69 6.65 43.30
N PRO A 28 -25.63 7.18 44.53
CA PRO A 28 -25.65 6.36 45.74
C PRO A 28 -27.08 5.86 46.00
N ILE A 29 -27.30 4.55 45.86
CA ILE A 29 -28.46 3.91 46.46
C ILE A 29 -28.07 3.58 47.91
N SER A 30 -28.61 4.36 48.83
CA SER A 30 -28.59 4.08 50.26
C SER A 30 -29.36 2.79 50.52
N THR A 31 -28.65 1.68 50.64
CA THR A 31 -29.15 0.46 51.28
C THR A 31 -28.04 -0.08 52.15
N SER A 32 -28.22 0.05 53.46
CA SER A 32 -27.54 -0.74 54.48
C SER A 32 -27.91 -2.22 54.27
N ALA A 33 -27.28 -2.87 53.30
CA ALA A 33 -27.32 -4.30 53.14
C ALA A 33 -26.27 -4.88 54.07
N SER A 34 -26.71 -5.67 55.05
CA SER A 34 -25.84 -6.54 55.83
C SER A 34 -25.09 -7.45 54.85
N LEU A 35 -23.80 -7.19 54.65
CA LEU A 35 -22.91 -8.06 53.88
C LEU A 35 -22.91 -9.45 54.52
N ASP A 36 -23.10 -10.47 53.69
CA ASP A 36 -22.91 -11.87 54.08
C ASP A 36 -21.45 -12.04 54.55
N PRO A 37 -21.18 -12.54 55.76
CA PRO A 37 -19.83 -12.69 56.29
C PRO A 37 -18.92 -13.66 55.51
N SER A 38 -19.43 -14.28 54.45
CA SER A 38 -18.73 -15.28 53.64
C SER A 38 -18.11 -14.74 52.34
N ILE A 39 -18.42 -13.49 51.96
CA ILE A 39 -17.92 -12.89 50.70
C ILE A 39 -16.55 -12.28 50.94
N LEU A 40 -15.54 -12.71 50.15
CA LEU A 40 -14.20 -12.14 50.20
C LEU A 40 -14.24 -10.66 49.80
N VAL A 41 -13.73 -9.78 50.66
CA VAL A 41 -13.67 -8.34 50.41
C VAL A 41 -12.22 -7.88 50.48
N LEU A 42 -11.72 -7.36 49.36
CA LEU A 42 -10.45 -6.63 49.29
C LEU A 42 -10.71 -5.12 49.49
N PRO A 43 -9.71 -4.37 49.99
CA PRO A 43 -9.75 -2.90 49.98
C PRO A 43 -10.05 -2.35 48.59
N ASN A 44 -10.79 -1.24 48.49
CA ASN A 44 -11.18 -0.62 47.21
C ASN A 44 -9.98 -0.16 46.36
N GLU A 45 -8.82 -0.02 46.99
CA GLU A 45 -7.55 0.32 46.37
C GLU A 45 -6.91 -0.88 45.63
N ILE A 46 -7.31 -2.12 45.96
CA ILE A 46 -6.87 -3.34 45.28
C ILE A 46 -7.96 -3.72 44.27
N TYR A 47 -7.57 -3.95 43.01
CA TYR A 47 -8.50 -4.28 41.94
C TYR A 47 -7.97 -5.40 41.04
N PRO A 48 -8.86 -6.21 40.44
CA PRO A 48 -8.44 -7.27 39.52
C PRO A 48 -7.93 -6.64 38.21
N SER A 49 -6.73 -7.04 37.78
CA SER A 49 -6.13 -6.64 36.49
C SER A 49 -5.80 -7.87 35.63
N SER A 50 -5.24 -7.69 34.44
CA SER A 50 -4.84 -8.81 33.59
C SER A 50 -3.48 -8.56 32.90
N PRO A 51 -2.79 -9.62 32.45
CA PRO A 51 -1.56 -9.49 31.67
C PRO A 51 -1.68 -8.54 30.47
N THR A 52 -2.80 -8.58 29.74
CA THR A 52 -3.03 -7.70 28.57
C THR A 52 -3.03 -6.21 28.91
N TYR A 53 -3.49 -5.83 30.11
CA TYR A 53 -3.51 -4.43 30.56
C TYR A 53 -2.26 -4.02 31.34
N THR A 54 -1.16 -4.75 31.18
CA THR A 54 0.09 -4.44 31.89
C THR A 54 0.53 -2.98 31.67
N LEU A 55 0.89 -2.31 32.75
CA LEU A 55 1.39 -0.94 32.70
C LEU A 55 2.85 -0.84 32.23
N ARG A 56 3.53 -1.97 31.97
CA ARG A 56 4.93 -2.06 31.55
C ARG A 56 5.34 -0.98 30.54
N TYR A 57 4.62 -0.87 29.43
CA TYR A 57 4.97 0.00 28.30
C TYR A 57 4.51 1.46 28.50
N SER A 58 3.74 1.72 29.56
CA SER A 58 3.16 3.01 29.89
C SER A 58 4.00 3.81 30.89
N HIS A 59 5.03 3.21 31.48
CA HIS A 59 5.87 3.85 32.49
C HIS A 59 6.82 4.90 31.87
N ASP A 60 6.50 6.20 32.01
CA ASP A 60 7.37 7.31 31.59
C ASP A 60 8.47 7.61 32.63
N ARG A 61 9.39 6.65 32.83
CA ARG A 61 10.54 6.80 33.73
C ARG A 61 11.66 7.60 33.05
N LYS A 62 11.79 8.88 33.42
CA LYS A 62 12.85 9.76 32.88
C LYS A 62 14.12 9.70 33.73
N ARG A 63 15.27 9.80 33.05
CA ARG A 63 16.59 9.92 33.67
C ARG A 63 17.13 11.33 33.44
N ASP A 64 17.72 11.92 34.48
CA ASP A 64 18.40 13.22 34.36
C ASP A 64 19.56 13.14 33.36
N ASP A 65 19.68 14.14 32.50
CA ASP A 65 20.82 14.33 31.61
C ASP A 65 22.01 14.93 32.39
N LYS A 66 22.83 14.06 32.97
CA LYS A 66 24.01 14.40 33.77
C LYS A 66 25.21 13.57 33.33
N SER A 67 26.39 14.19 33.32
CA SER A 67 27.65 13.52 32.97
C SER A 67 27.89 12.28 33.84
N SER A 68 28.17 11.15 33.20
CA SER A 68 28.33 9.84 33.83
C SER A 68 29.72 9.66 34.44
N LEU A 69 29.97 10.34 35.57
CA LEU A 69 31.17 10.14 36.38
C LEU A 69 30.93 9.03 37.40
N TYR A 70 31.41 7.82 37.12
CA TYR A 70 31.37 6.69 38.06
C TYR A 70 32.79 6.12 38.28
N PRO A 71 33.46 6.43 39.41
CA PRO A 71 34.80 5.89 39.68
C PRO A 71 34.73 4.39 40.00
N ILE A 72 35.40 3.58 39.17
CA ILE A 72 35.54 2.14 39.40
C ILE A 72 36.69 1.90 40.38
N GLN A 73 36.41 1.23 41.49
CA GLN A 73 37.44 0.87 42.47
C GLN A 73 38.39 -0.19 41.90
N PRO A 74 39.72 -0.08 42.12
CA PRO A 74 40.68 -1.10 41.67
C PRO A 74 40.30 -2.50 42.16
N GLY A 75 40.28 -3.48 41.24
CA GLY A 75 39.95 -4.87 41.54
C GLY A 75 38.45 -5.17 41.71
N ARG A 76 37.55 -4.19 41.54
CA ARG A 76 36.10 -4.43 41.59
C ARG A 76 35.61 -5.15 40.33
N VAL A 77 35.09 -6.37 40.52
CA VAL A 77 34.54 -7.21 39.43
C VAL A 77 33.04 -7.52 39.60
N ILE A 78 32.44 -7.11 40.72
CA ILE A 78 31.01 -7.32 41.01
C ILE A 78 30.33 -5.95 41.19
N PHE A 79 29.26 -5.74 40.42
CA PHE A 79 28.42 -4.56 40.46
C PHE A 79 27.00 -5.00 40.82
N LYS A 80 26.74 -5.12 42.13
CA LYS A 80 25.41 -5.36 42.66
C LYS A 80 24.86 -4.04 43.18
N ASP A 81 23.60 -3.78 42.83
CA ASP A 81 22.82 -2.69 43.38
C ASP A 81 22.43 -3.08 44.82
N GLU A 82 22.72 -2.21 45.79
CA GLU A 82 22.30 -2.37 47.19
C GLU A 82 21.02 -1.58 47.44
N GLY A 83 20.20 -2.01 48.40
CA GLY A 83 18.99 -1.29 48.83
C GLY A 83 17.64 -1.92 48.43
N LEU A 84 17.64 -3.16 47.94
CA LEU A 84 16.38 -3.90 47.77
C LEU A 84 15.79 -4.34 49.11
N PRO A 85 14.45 -4.40 49.24
CA PRO A 85 13.83 -4.96 50.43
C PRO A 85 14.19 -6.45 50.61
N PRO A 86 14.26 -6.97 51.84
CA PRO A 86 14.64 -8.35 52.10
C PRO A 86 13.76 -9.36 51.36
N GLY A 87 14.38 -10.33 50.68
CA GLY A 87 13.68 -11.40 49.95
C GLY A 87 13.33 -11.07 48.48
N TRP A 88 13.53 -9.83 48.03
CA TRP A 88 13.33 -9.45 46.63
C TRP A 88 14.60 -9.62 45.80
N LEU A 89 14.42 -10.11 44.58
CA LEU A 89 15.45 -10.31 43.57
C LEU A 89 15.12 -9.49 42.33
N LYS A 90 16.14 -8.89 41.71
CA LYS A 90 16.03 -8.15 40.45
C LYS A 90 16.33 -9.06 39.27
N CYS A 91 15.49 -9.03 38.26
CA CYS A 91 15.77 -9.55 36.93
C CYS A 91 15.61 -8.42 35.90
N ILE A 92 16.12 -8.62 34.70
CA ILE A 92 16.07 -7.64 33.62
C ILE A 92 15.37 -8.30 32.43
N HIS A 93 14.29 -7.70 31.94
CA HIS A 93 13.60 -8.14 30.73
C HIS A 93 14.55 -8.12 29.53
N PRO A 94 14.32 -8.94 28.50
CA PRO A 94 15.14 -8.91 27.27
C PRO A 94 15.22 -7.52 26.62
N GLU A 95 14.18 -6.71 26.77
CA GLU A 95 14.08 -5.34 26.28
C GLU A 95 14.82 -4.31 27.16
N GLY A 96 15.24 -4.68 28.37
CA GLY A 96 16.06 -3.87 29.27
C GLY A 96 15.35 -3.31 30.50
N LEU A 97 14.01 -3.37 30.59
CA LEU A 97 13.29 -2.93 31.79
C LEU A 97 13.52 -3.92 32.95
N PRO A 98 13.89 -3.46 34.16
CA PRO A 98 14.04 -4.34 35.31
C PRO A 98 12.70 -4.63 35.96
N PHE A 99 12.56 -5.86 36.45
CA PHE A 99 11.44 -6.31 37.26
C PHE A 99 11.93 -7.05 38.48
N PHE A 100 11.04 -7.18 39.47
CA PHE A 100 11.39 -7.72 40.77
C PHE A 100 10.48 -8.88 41.12
N TYR A 101 11.06 -9.88 41.77
CA TYR A 101 10.32 -11.05 42.22
C TYR A 101 10.77 -11.49 43.61
N ARG A 102 9.83 -12.09 44.35
CA ARG A 102 10.05 -12.70 45.67
C ARG A 102 9.75 -14.19 45.56
N LEU A 103 10.69 -15.03 46.01
CA LEU A 103 10.50 -16.47 46.06
C LEU A 103 9.52 -16.87 47.18
N PRO A 104 8.85 -18.03 47.07
CA PRO A 104 7.98 -18.54 48.11
C PRO A 104 8.70 -18.66 49.46
N SER A 105 8.02 -18.28 50.53
CA SER A 105 8.51 -18.33 51.91
C SER A 105 7.43 -18.85 52.86
N SER A 106 7.77 -19.04 54.14
CA SER A 106 6.79 -19.39 55.17
C SER A 106 5.68 -18.35 55.35
N GLU A 107 5.93 -17.10 54.97
CA GLU A 107 4.97 -15.99 55.06
C GLU A 107 4.12 -15.85 53.78
N CYS A 108 4.67 -16.26 52.63
CA CYS A 108 4.02 -16.10 51.34
C CYS A 108 4.23 -17.39 50.53
N PRO A 109 3.20 -18.24 50.37
CA PRO A 109 3.36 -19.58 49.77
C PRO A 109 3.57 -19.55 48.25
N MET A 110 3.49 -18.38 47.62
CA MET A 110 3.57 -18.18 46.19
C MET A 110 4.72 -17.25 45.83
N ARG A 111 5.17 -17.29 44.57
CA ARG A 111 6.12 -16.31 44.05
C ARG A 111 5.36 -15.02 43.71
N VAL A 112 5.92 -13.88 44.10
CA VAL A 112 5.32 -12.55 43.85
C VAL A 112 6.16 -11.79 42.84
N LEU A 113 5.53 -11.11 41.91
CA LEU A 113 6.14 -10.41 40.77
C LEU A 113 5.67 -8.95 40.73
N THR A 114 6.55 -8.03 40.33
CA THR A 114 6.19 -6.64 40.07
C THR A 114 7.17 -5.98 39.12
N ASP A 115 6.67 -5.14 38.20
CA ASP A 115 7.48 -4.29 37.31
C ASP A 115 7.83 -2.93 38.00
N GLU A 116 7.46 -2.75 39.27
CA GLU A 116 7.68 -1.52 40.03
C GLU A 116 9.10 -1.32 40.54
N TRP A 117 9.57 -0.07 40.58
CA TRP A 117 10.95 0.26 40.97
C TRP A 117 11.16 0.19 42.49
N LEU A 118 11.46 -1.01 43.01
CA LEU A 118 11.57 -1.28 44.46
C LEU A 118 12.75 -0.62 45.18
N TYR A 119 13.68 0.03 44.48
CA TYR A 119 14.71 0.85 45.14
C TYR A 119 14.12 2.15 45.72
N ASN A 120 12.94 2.58 45.26
CA ASN A 120 12.20 3.63 45.92
C ASN A 120 11.48 3.06 47.15
N GLN A 121 11.81 3.58 48.33
CA GLN A 121 11.25 3.14 49.61
C GLN A 121 9.73 3.34 49.69
N GLU A 122 9.19 4.40 49.09
CA GLU A 122 7.74 4.65 49.06
C GLU A 122 7.02 3.55 48.26
N THR A 123 7.49 3.29 47.03
CA THR A 123 6.97 2.24 46.16
C THR A 123 7.06 0.87 46.81
N ALA A 124 8.20 0.53 47.42
CA ALA A 124 8.40 -0.73 48.13
C ALA A 124 7.47 -0.89 49.34
N SER A 125 7.18 0.21 50.05
CA SER A 125 6.26 0.21 51.19
C SER A 125 4.81 -0.04 50.73
N HIS A 126 4.38 0.61 49.64
CA HIS A 126 3.06 0.38 49.06
C HIS A 126 2.87 -1.06 48.58
N ILE A 127 3.83 -1.62 47.81
CA ILE A 127 3.79 -3.03 47.40
C ILE A 127 3.68 -3.96 48.62
N SER A 128 4.46 -3.70 49.67
CA SER A 128 4.44 -4.54 50.87
C SER A 128 3.11 -4.45 51.62
N ASN A 129 2.51 -3.26 51.69
CA ASN A 129 1.21 -3.06 52.34
C ASN A 129 0.09 -3.81 51.58
N PHE A 130 0.00 -3.64 50.26
CA PHE A 130 -1.01 -4.32 49.45
C PHE A 130 -0.81 -5.84 49.45
N LEU A 131 0.44 -6.33 49.40
CA LEU A 131 0.73 -7.75 49.53
C LEU A 131 0.22 -8.30 50.87
N ASN A 132 0.44 -7.58 51.98
CA ASN A 132 -0.05 -8.00 53.29
C ASN A 132 -1.58 -7.99 53.38
N GLU A 133 -2.26 -7.03 52.73
CA GLU A 133 -3.72 -6.99 52.66
C GLU A 133 -4.30 -8.16 51.87
N ILE A 134 -3.70 -8.51 50.72
CA ILE A 134 -4.09 -9.69 49.93
C ILE A 134 -3.87 -10.96 50.75
N LEU A 135 -2.72 -11.13 51.40
CA LEU A 135 -2.42 -12.29 52.24
C LEU A 135 -3.35 -12.42 53.45
N ARG A 136 -3.75 -11.30 54.07
CA ARG A 136 -4.76 -11.29 55.14
C ARG A 136 -6.12 -11.72 54.61
N ALA A 137 -6.58 -11.18 53.48
CA ALA A 137 -7.85 -11.58 52.88
C ALA A 137 -7.87 -13.08 52.53
N ILE A 138 -6.77 -13.63 52.01
CA ILE A 138 -6.63 -15.07 51.76
C ILE A 138 -6.82 -15.88 53.06
N ALA A 139 -6.20 -15.45 54.15
CA ALA A 139 -6.27 -16.13 55.44
C ALA A 139 -7.65 -16.00 56.10
N ASP A 140 -8.23 -14.79 56.11
CA ASP A 140 -9.49 -14.46 56.77
C ASP A 140 -10.68 -15.17 56.10
N PHE A 141 -10.66 -15.27 54.77
CA PHE A 141 -11.72 -15.91 53.98
C PHE A 141 -11.41 -17.36 53.57
N ASN A 142 -10.26 -17.89 53.99
CA ASN A 142 -9.77 -19.22 53.61
C ASN A 142 -9.83 -19.46 52.09
N ALA A 143 -9.40 -18.46 51.32
CA ALA A 143 -9.45 -18.49 49.86
C ALA A 143 -8.53 -19.58 49.31
N THR A 144 -8.99 -20.33 48.31
CA THR A 144 -8.21 -21.41 47.71
C THR A 144 -7.14 -20.84 46.79
N ILE A 145 -5.87 -21.02 47.17
CA ILE A 145 -4.74 -20.73 46.29
C ILE A 145 -4.23 -22.03 45.73
N HIS A 146 -4.16 -22.10 44.42
CA HIS A 146 -3.61 -23.27 43.74
C HIS A 146 -2.08 -23.31 43.91
N PRO A 147 -1.50 -24.48 44.19
CA PRO A 147 -0.05 -24.65 44.17
C PRO A 147 0.53 -24.29 42.79
N ASN A 148 1.77 -23.80 42.75
CA ASN A 148 2.42 -23.34 41.52
C ASN A 148 1.68 -22.18 40.83
N SER A 149 1.04 -21.31 41.64
CA SER A 149 0.56 -20.01 41.18
C SER A 149 1.59 -18.93 41.44
N ASP A 150 1.72 -17.99 40.50
CA ASP A 150 2.42 -16.72 40.70
C ASP A 150 1.41 -15.61 40.96
N LEU A 151 1.77 -14.64 41.82
CA LEU A 151 1.00 -13.43 42.06
C LEU A 151 1.73 -12.24 41.42
N VAL A 152 1.04 -11.48 40.57
CA VAL A 152 1.59 -10.24 40.01
C VAL A 152 0.91 -9.05 40.65
N LEU A 153 1.70 -8.03 41.00
CA LEU A 153 1.25 -6.76 41.58
C LEU A 153 1.75 -5.60 40.72
N GLU A 154 0.83 -4.75 40.29
CA GLU A 154 1.10 -3.54 39.49
C GLU A 154 0.58 -2.31 40.22
N LEU A 155 1.42 -1.29 40.45
CA LEU A 155 0.98 -0.07 41.13
C LEU A 155 0.52 0.98 40.14
N GLN A 156 -0.54 1.66 40.52
CA GLN A 156 -1.04 2.79 39.76
C GLN A 156 -1.34 3.96 40.71
N LEU A 157 -0.89 5.15 40.34
CA LEU A 157 -1.25 6.38 41.04
C LEU A 157 -2.43 7.03 40.32
N ASP A 158 -3.63 6.91 40.87
CA ASP A 158 -4.85 7.49 40.31
C ASP A 158 -5.35 8.63 41.18
N ARG A 159 -5.34 9.87 40.63
CA ARG A 159 -5.77 11.11 41.33
C ARG A 159 -5.12 11.30 42.71
N GLY A 160 -3.86 10.87 42.86
CA GLY A 160 -3.11 10.97 44.12
C GLY A 160 -3.36 9.84 45.13
N ILE A 161 -4.17 8.85 44.77
CA ILE A 161 -4.40 7.64 45.58
C ILE A 161 -3.66 6.47 44.91
N TRP A 162 -2.84 5.78 45.68
CA TRP A 162 -2.19 4.55 45.24
C TRP A 162 -3.21 3.43 45.16
N LYS A 163 -3.27 2.77 44.01
CA LYS A 163 -4.05 1.57 43.74
C LYS A 163 -3.13 0.44 43.30
N CYS A 164 -3.57 -0.79 43.48
CA CYS A 164 -2.81 -2.00 43.15
C CYS A 164 -3.66 -2.94 42.29
N GLY A 165 -3.25 -3.12 41.04
CA GLY A 165 -3.77 -4.19 40.19
C GLY A 165 -3.15 -5.52 40.58
N TYR A 166 -3.95 -6.58 40.67
CA TYR A 166 -3.45 -7.93 40.92
C TYR A 166 -4.10 -8.98 40.02
N TYR A 167 -3.34 -10.05 39.76
CA TYR A 167 -3.83 -11.28 39.17
C TYR A 167 -2.95 -12.47 39.57
N PHE A 168 -3.53 -13.67 39.54
CA PHE A 168 -2.82 -14.91 39.78
C PHE A 168 -2.64 -15.69 38.49
N VAL A 169 -1.49 -16.33 38.32
CA VAL A 169 -1.17 -17.15 37.15
C VAL A 169 -0.95 -18.58 37.60
N HIS A 170 -1.81 -19.51 37.19
CA HIS A 170 -1.70 -20.93 37.52
C HIS A 170 -1.03 -21.70 36.38
N HIS A 171 0.22 -22.10 36.59
CA HIS A 171 1.03 -22.77 35.55
C HIS A 171 0.52 -24.14 35.11
N PRO A 172 0.09 -25.06 36.00
CA PRO A 172 -0.37 -26.38 35.60
C PRO A 172 -1.58 -26.37 34.66
N SER A 173 -2.52 -25.44 34.86
CA SER A 173 -3.72 -25.30 34.02
C SER A 173 -3.57 -24.25 32.92
N LYS A 174 -2.42 -23.57 32.82
CA LYS A 174 -2.17 -22.48 31.86
C LYS A 174 -3.28 -21.43 31.85
N CYS A 175 -3.65 -20.94 33.03
CA CYS A 175 -4.74 -19.96 33.15
C CYS A 175 -4.41 -18.85 34.14
N VAL A 176 -5.13 -17.74 34.02
CA VAL A 176 -5.12 -16.62 34.96
C VAL A 176 -6.40 -16.66 35.79
N TYR A 177 -6.34 -16.25 37.07
CA TYR A 177 -7.49 -16.20 37.97
C TYR A 177 -7.38 -15.07 39.00
N TRP A 178 -8.49 -14.80 39.70
CA TRP A 178 -8.62 -13.75 40.71
C TRP A 178 -9.29 -14.29 41.98
N LEU A 179 -9.22 -13.53 43.08
CA LEU A 179 -9.88 -13.89 44.35
C LEU A 179 -11.36 -13.47 44.38
N GLU A 180 -11.73 -12.52 43.52
CA GLU A 180 -13.08 -11.99 43.38
C GLU A 180 -13.71 -12.42 42.05
N GLU A 181 -15.03 -12.27 41.94
CA GLU A 181 -15.75 -12.48 40.68
C GLU A 181 -15.43 -11.34 39.71
N VAL A 182 -15.01 -11.69 38.49
CA VAL A 182 -14.60 -10.71 37.47
C VAL A 182 -15.40 -10.84 36.19
N ASN A 183 -15.62 -9.71 35.51
CA ASN A 183 -16.17 -9.69 34.16
C ASN A 183 -15.03 -9.61 33.13
N LEU A 184 -14.94 -10.63 32.29
CA LEU A 184 -13.88 -10.77 31.28
C LEU A 184 -13.91 -9.71 30.18
N GLU A 185 -15.06 -9.08 29.94
CA GLU A 185 -15.19 -7.96 29.00
C GLU A 185 -14.22 -6.82 29.33
N TYR A 186 -13.86 -6.64 30.61
CA TYR A 186 -12.95 -5.58 31.04
C TYR A 186 -11.51 -6.05 31.29
N LEU A 187 -11.23 -7.35 31.14
CA LEU A 187 -9.95 -7.96 31.49
C LEU A 187 -9.23 -8.59 30.30
N SER A 188 -9.86 -8.65 29.12
CA SER A 188 -9.18 -9.08 27.89
C SER A 188 -9.65 -8.23 26.71
N LYS A 189 -8.72 -7.49 26.13
CA LYS A 189 -8.99 -6.59 25.00
C LYS A 189 -9.43 -7.36 23.76
N GLU A 190 -8.78 -8.50 23.51
CA GLU A 190 -9.10 -9.43 22.43
C GLU A 190 -10.51 -9.99 22.59
N PHE A 191 -10.94 -10.24 23.84
CA PHE A 191 -12.31 -10.70 24.10
C PHE A 191 -13.35 -9.61 23.81
N GLU A 192 -13.09 -8.36 24.21
CA GLU A 192 -13.96 -7.21 23.92
C GLU A 192 -14.09 -6.95 22.41
N GLU A 193 -12.98 -7.00 21.67
CA GLU A 193 -12.95 -6.63 20.25
C GLU A 193 -13.39 -7.77 19.31
N GLU A 194 -13.03 -9.01 19.61
CA GLU A 194 -13.17 -10.14 18.68
C GLU A 194 -14.35 -11.07 18.98
N VAL A 195 -14.80 -11.17 20.23
CA VAL A 195 -15.87 -12.10 20.63
C VAL A 195 -17.19 -11.36 20.78
N ARG A 196 -18.24 -11.83 20.09
CA ARG A 196 -19.60 -11.25 20.17
C ARG A 196 -20.64 -12.33 20.42
N GLY A 197 -21.58 -12.05 21.33
CA GLY A 197 -22.71 -12.93 21.66
C GLY A 197 -22.47 -13.78 22.91
N ASP A 198 -23.38 -14.72 23.18
CA ASP A 198 -23.28 -15.61 24.34
C ASP A 198 -22.03 -16.50 24.24
N VAL A 199 -21.21 -16.48 25.28
CA VAL A 199 -19.89 -17.11 25.28
C VAL A 199 -19.98 -18.52 25.88
N ALA A 200 -19.46 -19.50 25.14
CA ALA A 200 -19.36 -20.87 25.61
C ALA A 200 -18.19 -21.04 26.61
N HIS A 201 -18.30 -22.00 27.53
CA HIS A 201 -17.23 -22.29 28.50
C HIS A 201 -15.86 -22.52 27.83
N SER A 202 -15.82 -23.18 26.68
CA SER A 202 -14.57 -23.43 25.94
C SER A 202 -13.90 -22.14 25.44
N GLN A 203 -14.69 -21.11 25.14
CA GLN A 203 -14.14 -19.80 24.73
C GLN A 203 -13.55 -19.08 25.93
N VAL A 204 -14.22 -19.13 27.09
CA VAL A 204 -13.66 -18.60 28.35
C VAL A 204 -12.34 -19.28 28.68
N GLU A 205 -12.27 -20.61 28.60
CA GLU A 205 -11.04 -21.38 28.81
C GLU A 205 -9.92 -20.94 27.86
N THR A 206 -10.24 -20.75 26.57
CA THR A 206 -9.28 -20.26 25.56
C THR A 206 -8.79 -18.85 25.88
N CYS A 207 -9.64 -17.96 26.39
CA CYS A 207 -9.27 -16.61 26.78
C CYS A 207 -8.36 -16.59 28.01
N MET A 208 -8.61 -17.46 29.00
CA MET A 208 -7.70 -17.60 30.13
C MET A 208 -6.33 -18.13 29.71
N GLU A 209 -6.31 -19.06 28.75
CA GLU A 209 -5.06 -19.56 28.16
C GLU A 209 -4.34 -18.47 27.37
N LEU A 210 -5.07 -17.60 26.64
CA LEU A 210 -4.49 -16.44 25.96
C LEU A 210 -3.78 -15.51 26.95
N GLU A 211 -4.44 -15.10 28.04
CA GLU A 211 -3.85 -14.24 29.06
C GLU A 211 -2.61 -14.89 29.72
N TYR A 212 -2.63 -16.23 29.91
CA TYR A 212 -1.46 -16.96 30.39
C TYR A 212 -0.26 -16.83 29.44
N TRP A 213 -0.49 -16.91 28.12
CA TRP A 213 0.58 -16.75 27.14
C TRP A 213 1.07 -15.30 27.03
N VAL A 214 0.20 -14.31 27.23
CA VAL A 214 0.61 -12.90 27.36
C VAL A 214 1.51 -12.72 28.59
N PHE A 215 1.18 -13.33 29.73
CA PHE A 215 2.06 -13.34 30.90
C PHE A 215 3.44 -13.96 30.61
N TRP A 216 3.49 -15.04 29.82
CA TRP A 216 4.76 -15.63 29.38
C TRP A 216 5.62 -14.67 28.55
N ASP A 217 4.98 -13.90 27.66
CA ASP A 217 5.66 -12.84 26.88
C ASP A 217 6.11 -11.68 27.78
N CYS A 218 5.34 -11.37 28.83
CA CYS A 218 5.74 -10.39 29.83
C CYS A 218 6.95 -10.87 30.65
N PHE A 219 7.04 -12.14 31.07
CA PHE A 219 8.11 -12.59 31.97
C PHE A 219 8.90 -13.80 31.42
N PRO A 220 9.50 -13.72 30.22
CA PRO A 220 10.08 -14.89 29.54
C PRO A 220 11.27 -15.48 30.29
N ASN A 221 12.02 -14.64 31.02
CA ASN A 221 13.21 -15.06 31.76
C ASN A 221 12.92 -15.92 33.00
N LEU A 222 11.66 -15.97 33.44
CA LEU A 222 11.23 -16.79 34.58
C LEU A 222 10.54 -18.09 34.16
N GLN A 223 10.29 -18.27 32.86
CA GLN A 223 9.58 -19.45 32.37
C GLN A 223 10.56 -20.58 32.08
N GLU A 224 10.30 -21.74 32.68
CA GLU A 224 11.02 -22.97 32.36
C GLU A 224 10.21 -23.77 31.35
N ALA A 225 10.45 -23.55 30.06
CA ALA A 225 9.86 -24.37 29.02
C ALA A 225 10.58 -25.73 28.97
N THR A 226 9.80 -26.81 29.08
CA THR A 226 10.34 -28.17 28.96
C THR A 226 10.85 -28.40 27.53
N PRO A 227 11.92 -29.20 27.34
CA PRO A 227 12.45 -29.50 26.01
C PRO A 227 11.38 -29.99 25.02
N ASP A 228 10.41 -30.77 25.50
CA ASP A 228 9.31 -31.33 24.70
C ASP A 228 8.40 -30.24 24.09
N VAL A 229 8.17 -29.14 24.80
CA VAL A 229 7.34 -28.03 24.30
C VAL A 229 8.07 -27.26 23.21
N TYR A 230 9.39 -27.03 23.38
CA TYR A 230 10.19 -26.38 22.34
C TYR A 230 10.27 -27.24 21.08
N ASP A 231 10.57 -28.53 21.22
CA ASP A 231 10.71 -29.42 20.06
C ASP A 231 9.38 -29.60 19.33
N TYR A 232 8.27 -29.75 20.06
CA TYR A 232 6.94 -29.84 19.46
C TYR A 232 6.54 -28.54 18.76
N THR A 233 6.69 -27.39 19.42
CA THR A 233 6.28 -26.08 18.89
C THR A 233 7.13 -25.70 17.68
N MET A 234 8.45 -25.88 17.77
CA MET A 234 9.37 -25.65 16.66
C MET A 234 9.04 -26.60 15.50
N SER A 235 8.83 -27.89 15.76
CA SER A 235 8.50 -28.86 14.70
C SER A 235 7.17 -28.55 14.04
N ALA A 236 6.13 -28.24 14.81
CA ALA A 236 4.80 -27.92 14.29
C ALA A 236 4.81 -26.62 13.46
N ILE A 237 5.44 -25.55 13.97
CA ILE A 237 5.57 -24.29 13.25
C ILE A 237 6.38 -24.49 11.97
N MET A 238 7.53 -25.14 12.06
CA MET A 238 8.39 -25.39 10.89
C MET A 238 7.70 -26.28 9.87
N ALA A 239 6.97 -27.32 10.29
CA ALA A 239 6.18 -28.16 9.40
C ALA A 239 5.05 -27.38 8.72
N ALA A 240 4.30 -26.57 9.47
CA ALA A 240 3.20 -25.76 8.94
C ALA A 240 3.72 -24.70 7.93
N ILE A 241 4.80 -24.00 8.27
CA ILE A 241 5.46 -23.03 7.39
C ILE A 241 5.98 -23.74 6.14
N THR A 242 6.67 -24.87 6.29
CA THR A 242 7.17 -25.68 5.16
C THR A 242 6.03 -26.11 4.25
N GLY A 243 4.91 -26.59 4.80
CA GLY A 243 3.71 -26.95 4.03
C GLY A 243 3.14 -25.76 3.27
N ARG A 244 3.02 -24.58 3.90
CA ARG A 244 2.57 -23.34 3.26
C ARG A 244 3.49 -22.93 2.10
N PHE A 245 4.82 -22.98 2.29
CA PHE A 245 5.79 -22.67 1.24
C PHE A 245 5.78 -23.69 0.10
N MET A 246 5.79 -24.98 0.41
CA MET A 246 5.76 -26.05 -0.61
C MET A 246 4.48 -25.99 -1.43
N ARG A 247 3.35 -25.60 -0.83
CA ARG A 247 2.11 -25.36 -1.59
C ARG A 247 2.29 -24.29 -2.67
N TYR A 248 2.97 -23.18 -2.37
CA TYR A 248 3.27 -22.15 -3.36
C TYR A 248 4.21 -22.66 -4.45
N ILE A 249 5.28 -23.37 -4.07
CA ILE A 249 6.25 -23.93 -5.02
C ILE A 249 5.58 -24.93 -5.97
N VAL A 250 4.78 -25.86 -5.45
CA VAL A 250 4.09 -26.87 -6.26
C VAL A 250 3.02 -26.24 -7.15
N SER A 251 2.30 -25.23 -6.65
CA SER A 251 1.35 -24.45 -7.46
C SER A 251 2.04 -23.74 -8.62
N ASP A 252 3.23 -23.15 -8.40
CA ASP A 252 4.02 -22.53 -9.47
C ASP A 252 4.57 -23.56 -10.46
N ARG A 253 5.07 -24.70 -9.97
CA ARG A 253 5.49 -25.84 -10.82
C ARG A 253 4.37 -26.31 -11.73
N LEU A 254 3.15 -26.43 -11.19
CA LEU A 254 1.97 -26.80 -11.97
C LEU A 254 1.69 -25.78 -13.07
N ARG A 255 1.72 -24.48 -12.75
CA ARG A 255 1.49 -23.39 -13.72
C ARG A 255 2.57 -23.29 -14.80
N ASN A 256 3.79 -23.71 -14.48
CA ASN A 256 4.93 -23.70 -15.39
C ASN A 256 5.11 -25.02 -16.16
N TYR A 257 4.16 -25.96 -16.07
CA TYR A 257 4.25 -27.27 -16.72
C TYR A 257 5.56 -28.00 -16.39
N TYR A 258 5.98 -27.92 -15.13
CA TYR A 258 7.25 -28.48 -14.67
C TYR A 258 7.37 -29.97 -15.02
N GLY A 259 8.44 -30.34 -15.72
CA GLY A 259 8.71 -31.71 -16.16
C GLY A 259 8.02 -32.16 -17.45
N ALA A 260 7.15 -31.34 -18.04
CA ALA A 260 6.52 -31.63 -19.33
C ALA A 260 7.30 -31.05 -20.52
N TYR A 261 7.10 -31.64 -21.70
CA TYR A 261 7.62 -31.07 -22.96
C TYR A 261 6.98 -29.69 -23.19
N GLY A 262 7.82 -28.65 -23.28
CA GLY A 262 7.37 -27.25 -23.37
C GLY A 262 7.25 -26.52 -22.03
N ALA A 263 7.84 -27.02 -20.95
CA ALA A 263 7.86 -26.33 -19.65
C ALA A 263 8.29 -24.84 -19.75
N ARG A 264 7.62 -23.97 -18.99
CA ARG A 264 7.93 -22.54 -18.93
C ARG A 264 9.22 -22.34 -18.15
N ILE A 265 10.26 -21.84 -18.81
CA ILE A 265 11.55 -21.51 -18.17
C ILE A 265 11.60 -20.03 -17.79
N SER A 266 11.16 -19.15 -18.70
CA SER A 266 11.05 -17.72 -18.44
C SER A 266 9.61 -17.32 -18.15
N ARG A 267 9.42 -16.41 -17.19
CA ARG A 267 8.11 -15.90 -16.79
C ARG A 267 7.34 -15.18 -17.90
N THR A 268 8.04 -14.63 -18.89
CA THR A 268 7.47 -13.93 -20.05
C THR A 268 7.25 -14.85 -21.25
N GLN A 269 7.64 -16.13 -21.16
CA GLN A 269 7.51 -17.10 -22.24
C GLN A 269 6.10 -17.66 -22.30
N THR A 270 5.47 -17.55 -23.47
CA THR A 270 4.21 -18.24 -23.76
C THR A 270 4.50 -19.70 -24.08
N VAL A 271 3.90 -20.61 -23.32
CA VAL A 271 4.00 -22.07 -23.53
C VAL A 271 2.86 -22.55 -24.43
N LEU A 272 1.73 -21.87 -24.39
CA LEU A 272 0.57 -22.22 -25.21
C LEU A 272 0.80 -21.75 -26.64
N LYS A 273 0.66 -22.66 -27.61
CA LYS A 273 0.57 -22.31 -29.03
C LYS A 273 -0.76 -21.62 -29.27
N ILE A 274 -0.80 -20.31 -29.03
CA ILE A 274 -1.93 -19.46 -29.42
C ILE A 274 -1.62 -18.99 -30.84
N GLU A 275 -2.43 -19.37 -31.82
CA GLU A 275 -2.31 -18.82 -33.18
C GLU A 275 -2.29 -17.28 -33.09
N PRO A 276 -1.40 -16.60 -33.83
CA PRO A 276 -1.39 -15.15 -33.84
C PRO A 276 -2.65 -14.65 -34.54
N GLU A 277 -3.73 -14.46 -33.78
CA GLU A 277 -4.84 -13.62 -34.19
C GLU A 277 -4.25 -12.25 -34.56
N GLY A 278 -4.37 -11.88 -35.84
CA GLY A 278 -3.83 -10.63 -36.34
C GLY A 278 -4.39 -9.42 -35.57
N ARG A 279 -3.67 -8.29 -35.66
CA ARG A 279 -4.14 -7.01 -35.10
C ARG A 279 -5.56 -6.71 -35.60
N SER A 280 -6.44 -6.28 -34.71
CA SER A 280 -7.80 -5.88 -35.08
C SER A 280 -7.77 -4.80 -36.16
N LYS A 281 -8.69 -4.88 -37.13
CA LYS A 281 -8.85 -3.83 -38.16
C LYS A 281 -9.03 -2.45 -37.54
N PHE A 282 -9.69 -2.38 -36.38
CA PHE A 282 -9.86 -1.17 -35.58
C PHE A 282 -8.52 -0.63 -35.07
N PHE A 283 -7.69 -1.49 -34.49
CA PHE A 283 -6.37 -1.11 -33.99
C PHE A 283 -5.45 -0.60 -35.11
N TRP A 284 -5.47 -1.28 -36.25
CA TRP A 284 -4.70 -0.86 -37.43
C TRP A 284 -5.13 0.52 -37.96
N LEU A 285 -6.43 0.81 -37.97
CA LEU A 285 -6.96 2.09 -38.46
C LEU A 285 -6.59 3.27 -37.56
N PHE A 286 -6.66 3.11 -36.23
CA PHE A 286 -6.48 4.21 -35.27
C PHE A 286 -5.03 4.41 -34.81
N SER A 287 -4.18 3.39 -34.89
CA SER A 287 -2.76 3.48 -34.46
C SER A 287 -1.96 4.62 -35.13
N PRO A 288 -2.09 4.90 -36.45
CA PRO A 288 -1.41 6.03 -37.10
C PRO A 288 -1.83 7.40 -36.57
N PHE A 289 -3.10 7.58 -36.22
CA PHE A 289 -3.61 8.84 -35.64
C PHE A 289 -3.07 9.07 -34.23
N LEU A 290 -2.69 8.00 -33.54
CA LEU A 290 -2.09 7.99 -32.22
C LEU A 290 -0.55 7.92 -32.28
N PHE A 291 0.04 8.29 -33.42
CA PHE A 291 1.49 8.31 -33.65
C PHE A 291 2.19 6.97 -33.35
N PHE A 292 1.47 5.86 -33.53
CA PHE A 292 1.94 4.50 -33.23
C PHE A 292 2.33 4.22 -31.76
N ILE A 293 2.00 5.13 -30.82
CA ILE A 293 2.12 4.91 -29.37
C ILE A 293 1.42 3.62 -28.92
N PRO A 294 0.20 3.27 -29.40
CA PRO A 294 -0.45 2.02 -29.04
C PRO A 294 0.38 0.77 -29.37
N ASN A 295 1.20 0.80 -30.43
CA ASN A 295 2.01 -0.36 -30.79
C ASN A 295 3.11 -0.60 -29.75
N ALA A 296 3.80 0.46 -29.34
CA ALA A 296 4.85 0.38 -28.33
C ALA A 296 4.31 -0.05 -26.95
N GLN A 297 3.12 0.44 -26.58
CA GLN A 297 2.46 0.05 -25.33
C GLN A 297 1.98 -1.41 -25.37
N LEU A 298 1.48 -1.89 -26.52
CA LEU A 298 1.08 -3.29 -26.68
C LEU A 298 2.29 -4.22 -26.55
N GLU A 299 3.42 -3.89 -27.17
CA GLU A 299 4.67 -4.66 -27.06
C GLU A 299 5.22 -4.72 -25.62
N ARG A 300 4.99 -3.68 -24.81
CA ARG A 300 5.37 -3.67 -23.38
C ARG A 300 4.46 -4.54 -22.51
N VAL A 301 3.17 -4.62 -22.84
CA VAL A 301 2.16 -5.25 -21.99
C VAL A 301 1.93 -6.73 -22.31
N GLU A 302 2.07 -7.13 -23.58
CA GLU A 302 1.89 -8.53 -24.00
C GLU A 302 2.77 -9.53 -23.22
N PRO A 303 4.07 -9.28 -22.97
CA PRO A 303 4.91 -10.18 -22.20
C PRO A 303 4.50 -10.31 -20.73
N LEU A 304 3.81 -9.30 -20.18
CA LEU A 304 3.35 -9.26 -18.78
C LEU A 304 2.09 -10.10 -18.55
N LEU A 305 1.39 -10.45 -19.63
CA LEU A 305 0.11 -11.16 -19.65
C LEU A 305 0.23 -12.55 -20.29
N ALA A 306 1.45 -13.11 -20.34
CA ALA A 306 1.73 -14.39 -20.97
C ALA A 306 0.79 -15.49 -20.44
N ASP A 307 0.15 -16.24 -21.36
CA ASP A 307 -0.77 -17.34 -21.07
C ASP A 307 -1.87 -17.00 -20.04
N ARG A 308 -2.40 -15.76 -20.04
CA ARG A 308 -3.41 -15.23 -19.10
C ARG A 308 -2.96 -15.18 -17.64
N HIS A 309 -1.66 -15.24 -17.40
CA HIS A 309 -1.09 -15.07 -16.07
C HIS A 309 -0.54 -13.65 -15.95
N VAL A 310 -0.74 -13.05 -14.77
CA VAL A 310 -0.26 -11.71 -14.47
C VAL A 310 0.62 -11.76 -13.25
N ILE A 311 1.80 -11.16 -13.37
CA ILE A 311 2.68 -10.92 -12.22
C ILE A 311 2.39 -9.53 -11.72
N VAL A 312 1.76 -9.45 -10.54
CA VAL A 312 1.30 -8.18 -9.93
C VAL A 312 2.43 -7.18 -9.84
N ILE A 313 3.64 -7.60 -9.44
CA ILE A 313 4.80 -6.71 -9.28
C ILE A 313 5.18 -5.99 -10.60
N TYR A 314 5.17 -6.69 -11.73
CA TYR A 314 5.50 -6.07 -13.02
C TYR A 314 4.32 -5.29 -13.58
N TRP A 315 3.09 -5.72 -13.32
CA TRP A 315 1.89 -4.97 -13.66
C TRP A 315 1.83 -3.64 -12.93
N THR A 316 2.07 -3.62 -11.62
CA THR A 316 2.08 -2.39 -10.82
C THR A 316 3.22 -1.48 -11.25
N LYS A 317 4.40 -2.02 -11.56
CA LYS A 317 5.49 -1.23 -12.14
C LYS A 317 5.11 -0.61 -13.48
N PHE A 318 4.54 -1.39 -14.40
CA PHE A 318 4.07 -0.89 -15.69
C PHE A 318 3.01 0.20 -15.53
N PHE A 319 2.02 0.01 -14.64
CA PHE A 319 1.00 1.03 -14.37
C PHE A 319 1.59 2.28 -13.70
N GLY A 320 2.61 2.15 -12.87
CA GLY A 320 3.38 3.27 -12.32
C GLY A 320 4.07 4.08 -13.42
N GLU A 321 4.77 3.41 -14.33
CA GLU A 321 5.41 4.04 -15.50
C GLU A 321 4.37 4.72 -16.41
N LEU A 322 3.25 4.04 -16.68
CA LEU A 322 2.16 4.60 -17.48
C LEU A 322 1.53 5.84 -16.82
N HIS A 323 1.35 5.81 -15.49
CA HIS A 323 0.83 6.96 -14.75
C HIS A 323 1.79 8.14 -14.80
N GLU A 324 3.09 7.88 -14.69
CA GLU A 324 4.13 8.92 -14.80
C GLU A 324 4.19 9.51 -16.22
N GLU A 325 4.11 8.69 -17.27
CA GLU A 325 3.99 9.14 -18.67
C GLU A 325 2.76 10.03 -18.87
N TRP A 326 1.64 9.72 -18.19
CA TRP A 326 0.44 10.54 -18.24
C TRP A 326 0.58 11.84 -17.46
N ASN A 327 1.25 11.84 -16.30
CA ASN A 327 1.57 13.05 -15.55
C ASN A 327 2.44 14.00 -16.38
N GLN A 328 3.41 13.47 -17.10
CA GLN A 328 4.24 14.22 -18.04
C GLN A 328 3.42 14.73 -19.23
N THR A 329 2.52 13.91 -19.79
CA THR A 329 1.63 14.36 -20.86
C THR A 329 0.68 15.46 -20.36
N MET A 330 0.20 15.37 -19.12
CA MET A 330 -0.68 16.37 -18.50
C MET A 330 0.03 17.70 -18.29
N THR A 331 1.30 17.70 -17.87
CA THR A 331 2.11 18.93 -17.79
C THR A 331 2.37 19.53 -19.17
N LEU A 332 2.53 18.70 -20.22
CA LEU A 332 2.57 19.18 -21.60
C LEU A 332 1.21 19.73 -22.08
N VAL A 333 0.08 19.15 -21.65
CA VAL A 333 -1.27 19.67 -21.94
C VAL A 333 -1.53 21.02 -21.27
N GLN A 334 -0.82 21.37 -20.18
CA GLN A 334 -0.81 22.74 -19.66
C GLN A 334 -0.26 23.75 -20.70
N GLN A 335 0.58 23.31 -21.64
CA GLN A 335 1.00 24.09 -22.80
C GLN A 335 -0.12 24.22 -23.86
N ALA A 336 -1.10 23.32 -23.89
CA ALA A 336 -2.28 23.47 -24.74
C ALA A 336 -3.13 24.68 -24.34
N ALA A 337 -3.16 25.04 -23.04
CA ALA A 337 -3.78 26.28 -22.58
C ALA A 337 -3.02 27.53 -23.05
N ILE A 338 -1.68 27.46 -23.09
CA ILE A 338 -0.85 28.51 -23.71
C ILE A 338 -1.15 28.61 -25.21
N MET A 339 -1.30 27.48 -25.90
CA MET A 339 -1.63 27.46 -27.32
C MET A 339 -3.06 27.93 -27.60
N LEU A 340 -3.99 27.65 -26.69
CA LEU A 340 -5.35 28.20 -26.71
C LEU A 340 -5.30 29.74 -26.59
N ALA A 341 -4.56 30.26 -25.61
CA ALA A 341 -4.38 31.70 -25.43
C ALA A 341 -3.71 32.36 -26.65
N ALA A 342 -2.69 31.72 -27.23
CA ALA A 342 -2.02 32.20 -28.43
C ALA A 342 -2.95 32.23 -29.66
N ASN A 343 -3.76 31.18 -29.86
CA ASN A 343 -4.74 31.15 -30.95
C ASN A 343 -5.85 32.19 -30.77
N CYS A 344 -6.32 32.42 -29.54
CA CYS A 344 -7.25 33.51 -29.23
C CYS A 344 -6.65 34.89 -29.49
N ALA A 345 -5.40 35.12 -29.09
CA ALA A 345 -4.68 36.37 -29.35
C ALA A 345 -4.45 36.61 -30.85
N PHE A 346 -4.14 35.56 -31.62
CA PHE A 346 -4.01 35.63 -33.08
C PHE A 346 -5.33 36.01 -33.77
N LEU A 347 -6.45 35.42 -33.34
CA LEU A 347 -7.77 35.74 -33.89
C LEU A 347 -8.27 37.13 -33.49
N ALA A 348 -7.74 37.74 -32.42
CA ALA A 348 -8.05 39.09 -31.99
C ALA A 348 -7.32 40.18 -32.79
N ILE A 349 -6.41 39.82 -33.70
CA ILE A 349 -5.73 40.80 -34.57
C ILE A 349 -6.79 41.46 -35.49
N PRO A 350 -6.88 42.80 -35.57
CA PRO A 350 -7.94 43.51 -36.29
C PRO A 350 -8.11 43.12 -37.76
N ILE A 351 -7.05 42.68 -38.44
CA ILE A 351 -7.05 42.19 -39.83
C ILE A 351 -8.02 41.00 -40.03
N PHE A 352 -8.35 40.30 -38.95
CA PHE A 352 -9.20 39.12 -38.95
C PHE A 352 -10.61 39.38 -38.39
N GLN A 353 -10.91 40.62 -37.97
CA GLN A 353 -12.24 41.02 -37.50
C GLN A 353 -13.03 41.64 -38.67
N PRO A 354 -14.34 41.37 -38.78
CA PRO A 354 -15.17 42.00 -39.81
C PRO A 354 -15.28 43.51 -39.55
N ASP A 355 -15.09 44.34 -40.58
CA ASP A 355 -15.31 45.79 -40.52
C ASP A 355 -16.82 46.08 -40.34
N ASP A 356 -17.19 46.76 -39.25
CA ASP A 356 -18.59 47.06 -38.90
C ASP A 356 -19.28 48.08 -39.85
N ASP A 357 -18.56 48.66 -40.81
CA ASP A 357 -19.03 49.82 -41.59
C ASP A 357 -19.60 49.53 -42.99
N SER A 358 -19.95 48.28 -43.36
CA SER A 358 -20.65 48.05 -44.65
C SER A 358 -21.66 46.88 -44.65
N PRO A 359 -22.98 47.13 -44.86
CA PRO A 359 -24.03 46.12 -44.78
C PRO A 359 -24.18 45.21 -46.01
N HIS A 360 -23.23 45.23 -46.95
CA HIS A 360 -23.26 44.39 -48.16
C HIS A 360 -21.89 43.78 -48.46
N ASN A 361 -21.46 42.80 -47.68
CA ASN A 361 -20.45 41.80 -48.10
C ASN A 361 -20.68 40.48 -47.36
N LEU A 362 -21.71 39.74 -47.77
CA LEU A 362 -21.94 38.35 -47.36
C LEU A 362 -20.99 37.40 -48.13
N ALA A 363 -19.68 37.66 -48.06
CA ALA A 363 -18.63 36.78 -48.56
C ALA A 363 -17.51 36.70 -47.53
N ASN A 364 -17.89 36.28 -46.31
CA ASN A 364 -16.97 35.84 -45.26
C ASN A 364 -16.22 34.58 -45.72
N HIS A 365 -15.21 34.75 -46.57
CA HIS A 365 -14.22 33.71 -46.79
C HIS A 365 -13.22 33.77 -45.64
N SER A 366 -13.50 33.05 -44.55
CA SER A 366 -12.53 32.87 -43.48
C SER A 366 -11.19 32.48 -44.09
N THR A 367 -10.15 33.27 -43.82
CA THR A 367 -8.82 33.01 -44.36
C THR A 367 -8.38 31.61 -43.92
N PRO A 368 -7.61 30.87 -44.75
CA PRO A 368 -7.14 29.54 -44.38
C PRO A 368 -6.40 29.50 -43.03
N ALA A 369 -5.76 30.61 -42.61
CA ALA A 369 -5.14 30.77 -41.30
C ALA A 369 -6.19 30.91 -40.16
N GLN A 370 -7.28 31.66 -40.35
CA GLN A 370 -8.38 31.71 -39.38
C GLN A 370 -9.02 30.33 -39.20
N ILE A 371 -9.30 29.62 -40.29
CA ILE A 371 -9.87 28.27 -40.25
C ILE A 371 -8.95 27.31 -39.48
N ALA A 372 -7.65 27.30 -39.79
CA ALA A 372 -6.68 26.46 -39.08
C ALA A 372 -6.55 26.83 -37.59
N SER A 373 -6.68 28.11 -37.24
CA SER A 373 -6.65 28.58 -35.86
C SER A 373 -7.90 28.17 -35.07
N TYR A 374 -9.10 28.18 -35.69
CA TYR A 374 -10.33 27.63 -35.10
C TYR A 374 -10.22 26.12 -34.88
N PHE A 375 -9.70 25.36 -35.86
CA PHE A 375 -9.45 23.93 -35.70
C PHE A 375 -8.48 23.64 -34.55
N SER A 376 -7.42 24.44 -34.41
CA SER A 376 -6.47 24.29 -33.32
C SER A 376 -7.08 24.65 -31.95
N LEU A 377 -7.94 25.67 -31.88
CA LEU A 377 -8.63 26.09 -30.65
C LEU A 377 -9.58 25.00 -30.14
N VAL A 378 -10.39 24.43 -31.04
CA VAL A 378 -11.32 23.34 -30.68
C VAL A 378 -10.54 22.09 -30.27
N SER A 379 -9.46 21.76 -30.99
CA SER A 379 -8.63 20.58 -30.69
C SER A 379 -7.89 20.71 -29.36
N SER A 380 -7.39 21.89 -29.00
CA SER A 380 -6.70 22.12 -27.72
C SER A 380 -7.67 22.08 -26.54
N LEU A 381 -8.87 22.66 -26.67
CA LEU A 381 -9.91 22.57 -25.64
C LEU A 381 -10.38 21.12 -25.43
N TYR A 382 -10.62 20.39 -26.53
CA TYR A 382 -10.98 18.98 -26.46
C TYR A 382 -9.88 18.14 -25.80
N GLY A 383 -8.61 18.41 -26.15
CA GLY A 383 -7.46 17.74 -25.54
C GLY A 383 -7.34 17.97 -24.04
N PHE A 384 -7.56 19.21 -23.59
CA PHE A 384 -7.52 19.56 -22.19
C PHE A 384 -8.60 18.81 -21.38
N ILE A 385 -9.84 18.81 -21.87
CA ILE A 385 -10.96 18.12 -21.21
C ILE A 385 -10.75 16.60 -21.22
N LEU A 386 -10.34 16.03 -22.35
CA LEU A 386 -10.12 14.59 -22.49
C LEU A 386 -8.99 14.11 -21.56
N SER A 387 -7.88 14.85 -21.48
CA SER A 387 -6.75 14.54 -20.58
C SER A 387 -7.18 14.58 -19.11
N MET A 388 -7.94 15.61 -18.70
CA MET A 388 -8.49 15.73 -17.34
C MET A 388 -9.40 14.54 -16.96
N VAL A 389 -10.33 14.17 -17.86
CA VAL A 389 -11.28 13.08 -17.60
C VAL A 389 -10.55 11.73 -17.54
N MET A 390 -9.63 11.46 -18.48
CA MET A 390 -8.84 10.23 -18.51
C MET A 390 -7.97 10.09 -17.25
N TYR A 391 -7.28 11.16 -16.84
CA TYR A 391 -6.46 11.16 -15.63
C TYR A 391 -7.27 10.79 -14.38
N ARG A 392 -8.45 11.39 -14.21
CA ARG A 392 -9.36 11.08 -13.09
C ARG A 392 -9.90 9.64 -13.15
N GLN A 393 -10.29 9.16 -14.33
CA GLN A 393 -10.85 7.82 -14.46
C GLN A 393 -9.81 6.71 -14.27
N GLN A 394 -8.56 6.94 -14.65
CA GLN A 394 -7.49 5.95 -14.55
C GLN A 394 -6.94 5.82 -13.13
N LYS A 395 -6.81 6.94 -12.39
CA LYS A 395 -6.42 6.91 -10.96
C LYS A 395 -7.36 6.05 -10.11
N VAL A 396 -8.63 5.94 -10.51
CA VAL A 396 -9.66 5.16 -9.83
C VAL A 396 -9.66 3.67 -10.24
N ARG A 397 -9.02 3.31 -11.36
CA ARG A 397 -9.17 2.00 -12.00
C ARG A 397 -7.96 1.07 -11.90
N SER A 398 -6.91 1.39 -11.13
CA SER A 398 -5.75 0.50 -10.95
C SER A 398 -6.16 -0.80 -10.23
N PRO A 399 -6.17 -1.96 -10.90
CA PRO A 399 -6.52 -3.22 -10.25
C PRO A 399 -5.28 -3.83 -9.59
N ASP A 400 -5.37 -4.12 -8.28
CA ASP A 400 -4.21 -4.58 -7.49
C ASP A 400 -4.12 -6.10 -7.33
N THR A 401 -5.23 -6.82 -7.54
CA THR A 401 -5.30 -8.28 -7.33
C THR A 401 -5.19 -9.03 -8.65
N PRO A 402 -4.49 -10.18 -8.74
CA PRO A 402 -4.35 -10.94 -9.99
C PRO A 402 -5.69 -11.23 -10.68
N LYS A 403 -6.70 -11.62 -9.91
CA LYS A 403 -8.06 -11.88 -10.40
C LYS A 403 -8.70 -10.63 -11.01
N LYS A 404 -8.64 -9.50 -10.28
CA LYS A 404 -9.17 -8.21 -10.76
C LYS A 404 -8.46 -7.74 -12.03
N ILE A 405 -7.16 -8.00 -12.17
CA ILE A 405 -6.39 -7.63 -13.37
C ILE A 405 -6.79 -8.50 -14.57
N ILE A 406 -6.88 -9.82 -14.38
CA ILE A 406 -7.32 -10.75 -15.42
C ILE A 406 -8.75 -10.39 -15.86
N ASP A 407 -9.64 -10.12 -14.91
CA ASP A 407 -11.00 -9.65 -15.21
C ASP A 407 -10.95 -8.30 -15.94
N TYR A 408 -10.15 -7.34 -15.49
CA TYR A 408 -10.02 -6.05 -16.15
C TYR A 408 -9.57 -6.16 -17.62
N VAL A 409 -8.60 -7.04 -17.91
CA VAL A 409 -8.05 -7.26 -19.27
C VAL A 409 -8.94 -8.14 -20.14
N TYR A 410 -9.52 -9.21 -19.59
CA TYR A 410 -10.16 -10.27 -20.35
C TYR A 410 -11.68 -10.41 -20.13
N ASN A 411 -12.31 -9.54 -19.33
CA ASN A 411 -13.74 -9.68 -19.02
C ASN A 411 -14.61 -9.71 -20.30
N ASN A 412 -15.70 -10.46 -20.17
CA ASN A 412 -16.44 -11.25 -21.14
C ASN A 412 -17.04 -10.44 -22.31
N THR A 413 -16.20 -10.05 -23.27
CA THR A 413 -16.65 -9.50 -24.56
C THR A 413 -16.65 -10.60 -25.62
N GLN A 414 -17.77 -10.72 -26.36
CA GLN A 414 -17.99 -11.71 -27.42
C GLN A 414 -16.90 -11.70 -28.53
N SER A 415 -16.12 -10.63 -28.64
CA SER A 415 -15.11 -10.42 -29.67
C SER A 415 -13.72 -11.00 -29.35
N GLY A 416 -13.55 -11.77 -28.28
CA GLY A 416 -12.30 -12.46 -27.97
C GLY A 416 -11.31 -11.69 -27.08
N PRO A 417 -10.46 -12.40 -26.31
CA PRO A 417 -9.64 -11.83 -25.23
C PRO A 417 -8.55 -10.84 -25.70
N ARG A 418 -7.97 -11.02 -26.89
CA ARG A 418 -6.92 -10.12 -27.42
C ARG A 418 -7.46 -8.80 -27.94
N HIS A 419 -8.69 -8.77 -28.42
CA HIS A 419 -9.32 -7.54 -28.94
C HIS A 419 -9.48 -6.50 -27.83
N ARG A 420 -9.92 -6.92 -26.64
CA ARG A 420 -10.08 -6.03 -25.48
C ARG A 420 -8.76 -5.42 -25.02
N LEU A 421 -7.68 -6.19 -24.98
CA LEU A 421 -6.35 -5.67 -24.67
C LEU A 421 -5.94 -4.57 -25.67
N GLN A 422 -6.14 -4.80 -26.97
CA GLN A 422 -5.87 -3.80 -28.00
C GLN A 422 -6.72 -2.52 -27.80
N HIS A 423 -7.99 -2.66 -27.41
CA HIS A 423 -8.84 -1.51 -27.08
C HIS A 423 -8.36 -0.75 -25.84
N LEU A 424 -7.94 -1.47 -24.78
CA LEU A 424 -7.39 -0.86 -23.57
C LEU A 424 -6.11 -0.08 -23.86
N VAL A 425 -5.21 -0.65 -24.66
CA VAL A 425 -3.96 0.02 -25.07
C VAL A 425 -4.25 1.27 -25.92
N LEU A 426 -5.25 1.23 -26.81
CA LEU A 426 -5.71 2.42 -27.52
C LEU A 426 -6.20 3.49 -26.54
N ILE A 427 -7.05 3.11 -25.57
CA ILE A 427 -7.54 4.03 -24.53
C ILE A 427 -6.38 4.63 -23.74
N TRP A 428 -5.38 3.82 -23.37
CA TRP A 428 -4.24 4.30 -22.59
C TRP A 428 -3.34 5.28 -23.34
N SER A 429 -3.40 5.28 -24.67
CA SER A 429 -2.66 6.21 -25.53
C SER A 429 -3.45 7.46 -25.95
N LEU A 430 -4.75 7.54 -25.65
CA LEU A 430 -5.61 8.67 -26.03
C LEU A 430 -5.14 10.04 -25.51
N PRO A 431 -4.63 10.18 -24.26
CA PRO A 431 -4.26 11.50 -23.73
C PRO A 431 -3.22 12.26 -24.57
N ALA A 432 -2.33 11.55 -25.27
CA ALA A 432 -1.27 12.18 -26.07
C ALA A 432 -1.76 12.74 -27.43
N CYS A 433 -2.87 12.23 -27.97
CA CYS A 433 -3.28 12.50 -29.34
C CYS A 433 -3.79 13.93 -29.60
N PRO A 434 -4.71 14.49 -28.79
CA PRO A 434 -5.29 15.81 -29.08
C PRO A 434 -4.26 16.95 -29.05
N PHE A 435 -3.25 16.85 -28.18
CA PHE A 435 -2.17 17.83 -28.09
C PHE A 435 -1.33 17.87 -29.37
N LEU A 436 -0.88 16.70 -29.85
CA LEU A 436 -0.08 16.60 -31.07
C LEU A 436 -0.85 17.08 -32.30
N VAL A 437 -2.16 16.80 -32.36
CA VAL A 437 -3.04 17.33 -33.41
C VAL A 437 -3.15 18.85 -33.33
N ALA A 438 -3.37 19.43 -32.15
CA ALA A 438 -3.46 20.89 -31.97
C ALA A 438 -2.15 21.61 -32.35
N VAL A 439 -0.99 21.08 -31.95
CA VAL A 439 0.33 21.61 -32.33
C VAL A 439 0.52 21.55 -33.85
N SER A 440 0.17 20.43 -34.48
CA SER A 440 0.30 20.28 -35.94
C SER A 440 -0.60 21.25 -36.71
N ALA A 441 -1.84 21.48 -36.25
CA ALA A 441 -2.79 22.41 -36.85
C ALA A 441 -2.33 23.88 -36.69
N SER A 442 -1.79 24.23 -35.52
CA SER A 442 -1.23 25.55 -35.26
C SER A 442 -0.01 25.85 -36.13
N LEU A 443 0.94 24.91 -36.24
CA LEU A 443 2.11 25.06 -37.11
C LEU A 443 1.70 25.24 -38.57
N LEU A 444 0.69 24.49 -39.01
CA LEU A 444 0.11 24.66 -40.35
C LEU A 444 -0.51 26.05 -40.53
N SER A 445 -1.26 26.55 -39.53
CA SER A 445 -1.82 27.91 -39.54
C SER A 445 -0.73 28.98 -39.69
N SER A 446 0.33 28.91 -38.87
CA SER A 446 1.44 29.86 -38.91
C SER A 446 2.21 29.80 -40.24
N LEU A 447 2.42 28.60 -40.79
CA LEU A 447 3.04 28.44 -42.12
C LEU A 447 2.18 29.07 -43.21
N VAL A 448 0.88 28.78 -43.22
CA VAL A 448 -0.08 29.35 -44.17
C VAL A 448 -0.08 30.87 -44.07
N PHE A 449 -0.14 31.42 -42.86
CA PHE A 449 -0.07 32.86 -42.62
C PHE A 449 1.24 33.49 -43.14
N TYR A 450 2.39 32.90 -42.81
CA TYR A 450 3.70 33.34 -43.29
C TYR A 450 3.76 33.36 -44.83
N TYR A 451 3.28 32.30 -45.48
CA TYR A 451 3.25 32.23 -46.95
C TYR A 451 2.25 33.24 -47.55
N THR A 452 1.10 33.49 -46.91
CA THR A 452 0.15 34.51 -47.37
C THR A 452 0.71 35.93 -47.28
N ILE A 453 1.43 36.28 -46.21
CA ILE A 453 2.09 37.59 -46.09
C ILE A 453 3.26 37.71 -47.06
N ARG A 454 4.14 36.70 -47.11
CA ARG A 454 5.38 36.76 -47.90
C ARG A 454 5.13 36.80 -49.41
N PHE A 455 4.06 36.18 -49.89
CA PHE A 455 3.75 36.05 -51.32
C PHE A 455 2.45 36.77 -51.74
N GLY A 456 1.70 37.36 -50.80
CA GLY A 456 0.45 38.08 -51.07
C GLY A 456 0.62 39.45 -51.73
N SER A 457 1.80 40.08 -51.66
CA SER A 457 2.00 41.44 -52.22
C SER A 457 2.35 41.50 -53.72
N GLY A 458 2.23 40.41 -54.47
CA GLY A 458 2.30 40.49 -55.93
C GLY A 458 2.94 39.28 -56.60
N LYS A 459 2.13 38.61 -57.43
CA LYS A 459 2.41 37.62 -58.50
C LYS A 459 1.76 36.25 -58.27
N ASN A 460 1.18 35.75 -59.37
CA ASN A 460 0.36 34.54 -59.53
C ASN A 460 0.95 33.27 -58.90
N TRP A 461 0.79 33.12 -57.58
CA TRP A 461 1.27 31.98 -56.79
C TRP A 461 0.60 30.64 -57.18
N ARG A 462 -0.64 30.68 -57.69
CA ARG A 462 -1.37 29.50 -58.19
C ARG A 462 -0.61 28.76 -59.31
N ALA A 463 0.13 29.49 -60.16
CA ALA A 463 0.94 28.91 -61.22
C ALA A 463 2.27 28.30 -60.71
N LEU A 464 2.80 28.80 -59.58
CA LEU A 464 4.02 28.30 -58.99
C LEU A 464 3.78 27.02 -58.18
N TRP A 465 2.65 26.96 -57.45
CA TRP A 465 2.24 25.79 -56.68
C TRP A 465 1.86 24.61 -57.57
N THR A 466 1.10 24.83 -58.64
CA THR A 466 0.79 23.78 -59.64
C THR A 466 2.05 23.27 -60.35
N LYS A 467 3.03 24.13 -60.65
CA LYS A 467 4.34 23.71 -61.19
C LYS A 467 5.22 22.96 -60.20
N ARG A 468 5.16 23.26 -58.90
CA ARG A 468 5.90 22.52 -57.87
C ARG A 468 5.22 21.20 -57.51
N ALA A 469 3.90 21.19 -57.35
CA ALA A 469 3.11 19.98 -57.13
C ALA A 469 3.25 18.98 -58.28
N LYS A 470 3.17 19.44 -59.55
CA LYS A 470 3.46 18.58 -60.71
C LYS A 470 4.88 18.01 -60.70
N ARG A 471 5.89 18.79 -60.25
CA ARG A 471 7.27 18.31 -60.11
C ARG A 471 7.44 17.28 -59.00
N VAL A 472 6.74 17.45 -57.88
CA VAL A 472 6.77 16.48 -56.76
C VAL A 472 6.07 15.19 -57.15
N VAL A 473 4.90 15.27 -57.80
CA VAL A 473 4.19 14.11 -58.33
C VAL A 473 5.01 13.39 -59.40
N LEU A 474 5.67 14.12 -60.31
CA LEU A 474 6.58 13.51 -61.31
C LEU A 474 7.81 12.86 -60.67
N ARG A 475 8.39 13.44 -59.62
CA ARG A 475 9.50 12.82 -58.86
C ARG A 475 9.05 11.59 -58.08
N PHE A 476 7.85 11.61 -57.50
CA PHE A 476 7.28 10.43 -56.85
C PHE A 476 6.97 9.33 -57.86
N LYS A 477 6.38 9.68 -59.02
CA LYS A 477 6.09 8.74 -60.10
C LYS A 477 7.36 8.13 -60.70
N SER A 478 8.44 8.92 -60.86
CA SER A 478 9.73 8.40 -61.32
C SER A 478 10.44 7.54 -60.27
N LYS A 479 10.34 7.87 -58.98
CA LYS A 479 10.84 7.01 -57.88
C LYS A 479 10.05 5.70 -57.78
N PHE A 480 8.75 5.72 -58.04
CA PHE A 480 7.90 4.53 -58.02
C PHE A 480 8.18 3.62 -59.22
N GLN A 481 8.39 4.19 -60.41
CA GLN A 481 8.79 3.44 -61.61
C GLN A 481 10.24 2.90 -61.53
N SER A 482 11.18 3.62 -60.90
CA SER A 482 12.52 3.08 -60.66
C SER A 482 12.51 1.95 -59.64
N SER A 483 11.63 2.03 -58.62
CA SER A 483 11.44 0.97 -57.62
C SER A 483 10.80 -0.28 -58.21
N SER A 484 9.81 -0.15 -59.12
CA SER A 484 9.20 -1.31 -59.78
C SER A 484 10.14 -1.99 -60.79
N SER A 485 11.03 -1.25 -61.46
CA SER A 485 12.05 -1.85 -62.34
C SER A 485 13.19 -2.54 -61.56
N GLY A 486 13.50 -2.05 -60.36
CA GLY A 486 14.46 -2.68 -59.44
C GLY A 486 13.93 -3.99 -58.84
N ALA A 487 12.63 -4.05 -58.54
CA ALA A 487 11.98 -5.28 -58.06
C ALA A 487 11.90 -6.38 -59.13
N SER A 488 11.68 -6.02 -60.41
CA SER A 488 11.66 -6.99 -61.52
C SER A 488 13.04 -7.57 -61.84
N LYS A 489 14.13 -6.83 -61.62
CA LYS A 489 15.50 -7.36 -61.79
C LYS A 489 15.98 -8.19 -60.60
N ALA A 490 15.43 -7.98 -59.41
CA ALA A 490 15.76 -8.76 -58.22
C ALA A 490 15.03 -10.12 -58.17
N SER A 491 13.89 -10.27 -58.87
CA SER A 491 13.19 -11.56 -58.97
C SER A 491 13.78 -12.53 -60.01
N GLU A 492 14.58 -12.04 -60.97
CA GLU A 492 15.27 -12.88 -61.96
C GLU A 492 16.64 -13.40 -61.49
N SER A 493 17.18 -12.93 -60.35
CA SER A 493 18.51 -13.33 -59.86
C SER A 493 18.51 -14.22 -58.61
N ILE A 494 17.37 -14.78 -58.17
CA ILE A 494 17.27 -15.68 -57.00
C ILE A 494 16.64 -17.03 -57.40
N SER A 495 17.03 -17.57 -58.55
CA SER A 495 16.76 -18.98 -58.90
C SER A 495 18.03 -19.68 -59.37
N GLU A 496 19.13 -19.58 -58.62
CA GLU A 496 20.31 -20.44 -58.79
C GLU A 496 21.21 -20.32 -57.55
N GLY A 497 21.51 -21.44 -56.88
CA GLY A 497 22.59 -21.51 -55.89
C GLY A 497 22.19 -21.93 -54.47
N SER A 498 22.01 -23.24 -54.28
CA SER A 498 22.08 -23.95 -53.01
C SER A 498 23.48 -23.88 -52.36
N GLY A 499 23.57 -23.81 -51.02
CA GLY A 499 24.78 -24.23 -50.30
C GLY A 499 25.08 -23.51 -48.98
N SER A 500 24.81 -24.21 -47.87
CA SER A 500 25.50 -24.23 -46.57
C SER A 500 26.35 -23.07 -46.03
N GLU A 501 26.16 -22.88 -44.71
CA GLU A 501 27.08 -22.36 -43.69
C GLU A 501 27.08 -20.87 -43.36
N GLY A 502 27.21 -20.62 -42.05
CA GLY A 502 26.75 -19.44 -41.36
C GLY A 502 27.70 -18.26 -41.45
N SER A 503 27.13 -17.06 -41.39
CA SER A 503 27.85 -15.84 -41.03
C SER A 503 26.87 -14.78 -40.55
N ILE A 504 27.18 -14.25 -39.38
CA ILE A 504 26.48 -13.20 -38.64
C ILE A 504 26.53 -11.91 -39.48
N ILE A 505 25.38 -11.38 -39.91
CA ILE A 505 25.31 -10.07 -40.57
C ILE A 505 24.98 -9.00 -39.53
N LYS A 506 26.02 -8.25 -39.16
CA LYS A 506 25.97 -7.02 -38.37
C LYS A 506 25.53 -5.89 -39.30
N ILE A 507 24.32 -5.37 -39.14
CA ILE A 507 23.83 -4.23 -39.95
C ILE A 507 24.14 -2.94 -39.18
N GLU A 508 25.21 -2.26 -39.59
CA GLU A 508 25.45 -0.86 -39.24
C GLU A 508 24.55 0.04 -40.11
N ILE A 509 23.58 0.70 -39.49
CA ILE A 509 22.77 1.73 -40.14
C ILE A 509 23.56 3.04 -40.07
N CYS A 510 24.20 3.39 -41.18
CA CYS A 510 24.77 4.72 -41.39
C CYS A 510 23.63 5.69 -41.71
N VAL A 511 23.28 6.53 -40.74
CA VAL A 511 22.31 7.62 -40.89
C VAL A 511 22.93 8.73 -41.74
N LYS A 512 22.25 9.12 -42.81
CA LYS A 512 22.55 10.35 -43.56
C LYS A 512 21.30 11.17 -43.74
#